data_AF-A0AAV6TQ74-F1
#
_entry.id   AF-A0AAV6TQ74-F1
#
_cell.length_a   1.000
_cell.length_b   1.000
_cell.length_c   1.000
_cell.angle_alpha   90.00
_cell.angle_beta   90.00
_cell.angle_gamma   90.00
#
_symmetry.space_group_name_H-M   'P 1'
#
loop_
_entity.id
_entity.type
_entity.pdbx_description
1 polymer ?
#
loop_
_entity_poly.entity_id
_entity_poly.type
_entity_poly.pdbx_seq_one_letter_code
_entity_poly.pdbx_strand_id
1 'polypeptide(L)'
;EQKPSGGPCAKNVTSPSGGIHLNFNNFTGECVLPIKPVLKNGTVPTISLFLHSLFLHENDTVTLFNKESDVANDSLSIIEPLGAQNGSVTIVTVEKELYMKFTGNPNVSYVRRFDGMYQGHICAFTISSTPDFDVQLYTLPLPPTT
;
A
#
# COMPACT_ATOMS: atom_id res chain seq x y z
N GLU A 1 -21.59 23.74 -0.34
CA GLU A 1 -20.90 23.28 0.88
C GLU A 1 -20.13 22.01 0.57
N GLN A 2 -18.79 22.06 0.63
CA GLN A 2 -17.95 20.86 0.56
C GLN A 2 -17.98 20.21 1.95
N LYS A 3 -18.67 19.07 2.05
CA LYS A 3 -18.66 18.25 3.25
C LYS A 3 -17.24 17.70 3.45
N PRO A 4 -16.56 17.96 4.58
CA PRO A 4 -15.27 17.33 4.85
C PRO A 4 -15.53 15.83 5.04
N SER A 5 -15.03 14.99 4.12
CA SER A 5 -15.14 13.53 4.20
C SER A 5 -14.14 12.96 5.20
N GLY A 6 -14.27 13.37 6.48
CA GLY A 6 -13.56 12.77 7.59
C GLY A 6 -14.34 11.57 8.12
N GLY A 7 -14.28 10.43 7.43
CA GLY A 7 -14.73 9.14 7.99
C GLY A 7 -13.92 8.75 9.24
N PRO A 8 -14.36 7.76 10.03
CA PRO A 8 -13.78 7.39 11.34
C PRO A 8 -12.32 6.89 11.33
N CYS A 9 -11.65 6.89 10.18
CA CYS A 9 -10.28 6.39 9.97
C CYS A 9 -9.21 7.48 9.90
N ALA A 10 -9.60 8.74 10.09
CA ALA A 10 -8.76 9.89 9.75
C ALA A 10 -7.62 10.13 10.75
N LYS A 11 -6.50 9.42 10.56
CA LYS A 11 -5.17 9.96 10.81
C LYS A 11 -4.26 9.60 9.65
N ASN A 12 -3.74 10.62 8.97
CA ASN A 12 -2.71 10.45 7.95
C ASN A 12 -1.52 9.72 8.55
N VAL A 13 -1.10 8.63 7.92
CA VAL A 13 0.09 7.89 8.33
C VAL A 13 1.29 8.36 7.51
N THR A 14 2.22 9.03 8.20
CA THR A 14 3.40 9.67 7.59
C THR A 14 4.72 9.01 7.96
N SER A 15 4.69 8.05 8.89
CA SER A 15 5.89 7.30 9.28
C SER A 15 6.42 6.49 8.09
N PRO A 16 7.75 6.28 7.96
CA PRO A 16 8.36 5.50 6.89
C PRO A 16 7.80 4.08 6.72
N SER A 17 7.36 3.48 7.81
CA SER A 17 6.70 2.18 7.84
C SER A 17 5.74 2.15 9.02
N GLY A 18 4.75 1.26 8.97
CA GLY A 18 3.77 1.13 10.05
C GLY A 18 2.82 -0.04 9.84
N GLY A 19 2.21 -0.48 10.94
CA GLY A 19 1.10 -1.42 10.92
C GLY A 19 -0.22 -0.69 10.65
N ILE A 20 -1.11 -1.37 9.93
CA ILE A 20 -2.49 -0.95 9.72
C ILE A 20 -3.34 -1.97 10.47
N HIS A 21 -4.13 -1.48 11.42
CA HIS A 21 -5.04 -2.30 12.22
C HIS A 21 -6.39 -1.57 12.26
N LEU A 22 -7.26 -1.90 11.32
CA LEU A 22 -8.61 -1.35 11.26
C LEU A 22 -9.60 -2.47 11.55
N ASN A 23 -10.41 -2.25 12.57
CA ASN A 23 -11.52 -3.13 12.91
C ASN A 23 -12.79 -2.29 12.95
N PHE A 24 -13.72 -2.60 12.06
CA PHE A 24 -15.00 -1.93 12.02
C PHE A 24 -16.13 -2.90 12.38
N ASN A 25 -16.86 -2.53 13.42
CA ASN A 25 -18.12 -3.17 13.77
C ASN A 25 -19.25 -2.35 13.16
N ASN A 26 -20.09 -2.97 12.33
CA ASN A 26 -21.27 -2.33 11.73
C ASN A 26 -20.93 -1.04 10.96
N PHE A 27 -19.85 -1.07 10.20
CA PHE A 27 -19.42 0.05 9.37
C PHE A 27 -20.43 0.36 8.28
N THR A 28 -20.93 1.60 8.26
CA THR A 28 -21.82 2.10 7.24
C THR A 28 -21.22 3.36 6.64
N GLY A 29 -21.03 3.38 5.32
CA GLY A 29 -20.45 4.52 4.60
C GLY A 29 -18.99 4.33 4.18
N GLU A 30 -18.25 5.43 4.15
CA GLU A 30 -16.91 5.48 3.56
C GLU A 30 -15.84 5.91 4.58
N CYS A 31 -14.69 5.28 4.47
CA CYS A 31 -13.52 5.55 5.31
C CYS A 31 -12.32 5.67 4.39
N VAL A 32 -11.49 6.69 4.61
CA VAL A 32 -10.27 6.89 3.83
C VAL A 32 -9.09 6.88 4.78
N LEU A 33 -8.09 6.06 4.48
CA LEU A 33 -6.80 6.04 5.16
C LEU A 33 -5.72 6.57 4.19
N PRO A 34 -5.23 7.80 4.41
CA PRO A 34 -4.10 8.34 3.65
C PRO A 34 -2.76 7.82 4.18
N ILE A 35 -1.96 7.22 3.30
CA ILE A 35 -0.61 6.70 3.55
C ILE A 35 0.38 7.53 2.73
N LYS A 36 1.13 8.37 3.42
CA LYS A 36 2.07 9.35 2.84
C LYS A 36 3.41 9.28 3.57
N PRO A 37 4.17 8.18 3.45
CA PRO A 37 5.40 8.00 4.20
C PRO A 37 6.41 9.07 3.82
N VAL A 38 7.10 9.61 4.83
CA VAL A 38 8.22 10.51 4.63
C VAL A 38 9.42 9.96 5.39
N LEU A 39 10.55 9.80 4.72
CA LEU A 39 11.79 9.35 5.35
C LEU A 39 12.37 10.43 6.26
N LYS A 40 13.26 10.06 7.19
CA LYS A 40 13.86 10.99 8.16
C LYS A 40 14.58 12.19 7.51
N ASN A 41 15.06 12.03 6.29
CA ASN A 41 15.72 13.07 5.49
C ASN A 41 14.73 13.92 4.64
N GLY A 42 13.42 13.74 4.81
CA GLY A 42 12.38 14.41 4.03
C GLY A 42 12.11 13.80 2.65
N THR A 43 12.80 12.72 2.27
CA THR A 43 12.58 12.05 0.98
C THR A 43 11.26 11.29 0.98
N VAL A 44 10.52 11.37 -0.12
CA VAL A 44 9.26 10.64 -0.32
C VAL A 44 9.56 9.32 -1.07
N PRO A 45 9.40 8.16 -0.40
CA PRO A 45 9.69 6.85 -0.97
C PRO A 45 8.53 6.29 -1.80
N THR A 46 8.76 5.18 -2.51
CA THR A 46 7.69 4.34 -3.08
C THR A 46 7.09 3.44 -2.00
N ILE A 47 5.83 3.05 -2.16
CA ILE A 47 5.07 2.33 -1.12
C ILE A 47 4.91 0.85 -1.46
N SER A 48 5.31 -0.02 -0.55
CA SER A 48 4.86 -1.41 -0.51
C SER A 48 3.78 -1.54 0.57
N LEU A 49 2.65 -2.15 0.22
CA LEU A 49 1.54 -2.45 1.12
C LEU A 49 1.33 -3.96 1.17
N PHE A 50 1.24 -4.51 2.37
CA PHE A 50 0.88 -5.91 2.57
C PHE A 50 -0.29 -5.99 3.56
N LEU A 51 -1.43 -6.48 3.09
CA LEU A 51 -2.60 -6.75 3.90
C LEU A 51 -2.61 -8.25 4.18
N HIS A 52 -2.16 -8.66 5.36
CA HIS A 52 -2.08 -10.09 5.68
C HIS A 52 -3.44 -10.67 6.11
N SER A 53 -4.38 -9.82 6.52
CA SER A 53 -5.75 -10.21 6.84
C SER A 53 -6.72 -9.16 6.30
N LEU A 54 -7.35 -9.49 5.19
CA LEU A 54 -8.42 -8.75 4.55
C LEU A 54 -9.71 -9.56 4.66
N PHE A 55 -10.63 -9.10 5.51
CA PHE A 55 -11.98 -9.67 5.66
C PHE A 55 -13.02 -8.66 5.17
N LEU A 56 -13.50 -8.90 3.95
CA LEU A 56 -14.54 -8.13 3.28
C LEU A 56 -15.79 -8.99 3.09
N HIS A 57 -16.95 -8.45 3.45
CA HIS A 57 -18.23 -9.11 3.22
C HIS A 57 -18.72 -8.85 1.78
N GLU A 58 -19.71 -9.63 1.33
CA GLU A 58 -20.44 -9.38 0.09
C GLU A 58 -20.94 -7.93 0.05
N ASN A 59 -20.53 -7.21 -1.00
CA ASN A 59 -20.78 -5.78 -1.27
C ASN A 59 -19.91 -4.76 -0.52
N ASP A 60 -18.90 -5.19 0.23
CA ASP A 60 -17.85 -4.28 0.69
C ASP A 60 -16.74 -4.16 -0.35
N THR A 61 -16.09 -3.00 -0.40
CA THR A 61 -14.95 -2.79 -1.27
C THR A 61 -13.80 -2.05 -0.58
N VAL A 62 -12.58 -2.40 -0.99
CA VAL A 62 -11.39 -1.58 -0.78
C VAL A 62 -10.85 -1.11 -2.11
N THR A 63 -10.76 0.20 -2.27
CA THR A 63 -10.20 0.83 -3.46
C THR A 63 -8.94 1.59 -3.11
N LEU A 64 -7.94 1.49 -3.97
CA LEU A 64 -6.66 2.17 -3.80
C LEU A 64 -6.51 3.28 -4.84
N PHE A 65 -6.19 4.48 -4.36
CA PHE A 65 -5.95 5.65 -5.21
C PHE A 65 -4.56 6.23 -4.93
N ASN A 66 -3.96 6.88 -5.93
CA ASN A 66 -2.68 7.58 -5.78
C ASN A 66 -2.86 9.09 -5.52
N LYS A 67 -4.10 9.61 -5.56
CA LYS A 67 -4.43 11.02 -5.32
C LYS A 67 -5.71 11.17 -4.53
N GLU A 68 -5.76 12.18 -3.67
CA GLU A 68 -6.94 12.52 -2.87
C GLU A 68 -8.14 12.90 -3.74
N SER A 69 -7.92 13.61 -4.85
CA SER A 69 -8.99 14.01 -5.78
C SER A 69 -9.70 12.83 -6.43
N ASP A 70 -9.00 11.71 -6.61
CA ASP A 70 -9.55 10.52 -7.25
C ASP A 70 -10.40 9.71 -6.26
N VAL A 71 -10.13 9.81 -4.95
CA VAL A 71 -10.95 9.23 -3.88
C VAL A 71 -12.33 9.85 -3.85
N ALA A 72 -12.43 11.17 -4.04
CA ALA A 72 -13.69 11.90 -3.99
C ALA A 72 -14.61 11.62 -5.18
N ASN A 73 -14.03 11.22 -6.32
CA ASN A 73 -14.75 11.02 -7.59
C ASN A 73 -14.80 9.55 -8.04
N ASP A 74 -14.18 8.63 -7.29
CA ASP A 74 -14.01 7.21 -7.63
C ASP A 74 -13.52 6.99 -9.07
N SER A 75 -12.57 7.83 -9.52
CA SER A 75 -12.20 7.94 -10.94
C SER A 75 -11.16 6.92 -11.39
N LEU A 76 -9.94 6.99 -10.83
CA LEU A 76 -8.77 6.23 -11.28
C LEU A 76 -8.13 5.50 -10.10
N SER A 77 -8.53 4.24 -9.92
CA SER A 77 -7.89 3.34 -8.97
C SER A 77 -6.59 2.78 -9.53
N ILE A 78 -5.64 2.49 -8.64
CA ILE A 78 -4.33 1.90 -8.99
C ILE A 78 -4.50 0.44 -9.45
N ILE A 79 -5.48 -0.25 -8.86
CA ILE A 79 -5.87 -1.62 -9.19
C ILE A 79 -7.40 -1.69 -9.22
N GLU A 80 -7.94 -2.79 -9.77
CA GLU A 80 -9.37 -3.08 -9.63
C GLU A 80 -9.78 -3.14 -8.15
N PRO A 81 -10.96 -2.59 -7.80
CA PRO A 81 -11.45 -2.63 -6.42
C PRO A 81 -11.48 -4.05 -5.86
N LEU A 82 -10.94 -4.21 -4.66
CA LEU A 82 -10.98 -5.49 -3.96
C LEU A 82 -12.36 -5.67 -3.35
N GLY A 83 -13.13 -6.62 -3.89
CA GLY A 83 -14.44 -7.03 -3.37
C GLY A 83 -14.33 -8.14 -2.32
N ALA A 84 -15.48 -8.75 -1.98
CA ALA A 84 -15.60 -9.83 -0.99
C ALA A 84 -14.41 -10.81 -1.00
N GLN A 85 -13.65 -10.81 0.09
CA GLN A 85 -12.41 -11.56 0.21
C GLN A 85 -12.15 -11.94 1.67
N ASN A 86 -11.59 -13.13 1.85
CA ASN A 86 -11.02 -13.60 3.10
C ASN A 86 -9.61 -14.12 2.80
N GLY A 87 -8.58 -13.38 3.20
CA GLY A 87 -7.19 -13.81 3.01
C GLY A 87 -6.20 -12.66 3.04
N SER A 88 -5.06 -12.84 2.38
CA SER A 88 -4.00 -11.84 2.29
C SER A 88 -3.88 -11.25 0.89
N VAL A 89 -3.58 -9.96 0.79
CA VAL A 89 -3.28 -9.25 -0.46
C VAL A 89 -1.97 -8.48 -0.32
N THR A 90 -1.04 -8.71 -1.23
CA THR A 90 0.21 -7.94 -1.32
C THR A 90 0.13 -7.01 -2.52
N ILE A 91 0.41 -5.72 -2.29
CA ILE A 91 0.35 -4.67 -3.29
C ILE A 91 1.67 -3.92 -3.26
N VAL A 92 2.48 -4.13 -4.29
CA VAL A 92 3.73 -3.38 -4.48
C VAL A 92 3.44 -2.30 -5.50
N THR A 93 3.60 -1.05 -5.12
CA THR A 93 3.34 0.09 -6.00
C THR A 93 4.53 1.04 -6.04
N VAL A 94 4.70 1.71 -7.18
CA VAL A 94 5.71 2.79 -7.35
C VAL A 94 5.15 4.15 -6.94
N GLU A 95 3.93 4.17 -6.42
CA GLU A 95 3.27 5.38 -5.96
C GLU A 95 3.89 5.89 -4.65
N LYS A 96 3.90 7.21 -4.52
CA LYS A 96 4.50 7.95 -3.41
C LYS A 96 3.49 8.35 -2.34
N GLU A 97 2.22 8.36 -2.72
CA GLU A 97 1.07 8.52 -1.83
C GLU A 97 0.06 7.44 -2.18
N LEU A 98 -0.63 6.94 -1.17
CA LEU A 98 -1.68 5.94 -1.32
C LEU A 98 -2.87 6.32 -0.46
N TYR A 99 -4.06 6.24 -1.01
CA TYR A 99 -5.31 6.48 -0.30
C TYR A 99 -6.12 5.20 -0.37
N MET A 100 -6.32 4.56 0.79
CA MET A 100 -7.17 3.39 0.90
C MET A 100 -8.57 3.83 1.24
N LYS A 101 -9.52 3.68 0.31
CA LYS A 101 -10.95 3.92 0.53
C LYS A 101 -11.62 2.60 0.85
N PHE A 102 -12.29 2.55 1.99
CA PHE A 102 -13.13 1.45 2.45
C PHE A 102 -14.58 1.88 2.32
N THR A 103 -15.38 1.10 1.61
CA THR A 103 -16.81 1.34 1.46
C THR A 103 -17.57 0.16 2.06
N GLY A 104 -18.36 0.43 3.10
CA GLY A 104 -19.15 -0.57 3.82
C GLY A 104 -20.64 -0.46 3.51
N ASN A 105 -21.29 -1.61 3.28
CA ASN A 105 -22.73 -1.66 3.06
C ASN A 105 -23.53 -1.50 4.37
N PRO A 106 -24.54 -0.61 4.42
CA PRO A 106 -25.36 -0.37 5.61
C PRO A 106 -26.30 -1.50 6.04
N ASN A 107 -26.56 -2.49 5.16
CA ASN A 107 -27.64 -3.45 5.35
C ASN A 107 -27.21 -4.77 6.03
N VAL A 108 -25.94 -4.91 6.43
CA VAL A 108 -25.43 -6.15 7.05
C VAL A 108 -24.54 -5.84 8.25
N SER A 109 -24.89 -6.45 9.39
CA SER A 109 -24.11 -6.40 10.63
C SER A 109 -23.00 -7.46 10.58
N TYR A 110 -21.80 -7.08 10.15
CA TYR A 110 -20.63 -7.95 10.14
C TYR A 110 -19.36 -7.22 10.59
N VAL A 111 -18.41 -7.98 11.13
CA VAL A 111 -17.08 -7.49 11.53
C VAL A 111 -16.18 -7.44 10.30
N ARG A 112 -15.61 -6.25 10.02
CA ARG A 112 -14.65 -6.04 8.95
C ARG A 112 -13.29 -5.82 9.58
N ARG A 113 -12.32 -6.65 9.20
CA ARG A 113 -10.98 -6.62 9.77
C ARG A 113 -9.94 -6.46 8.68
N PHE A 114 -9.10 -5.44 8.87
CA PHE A 114 -8.00 -5.11 7.98
C PHE A 114 -6.74 -5.01 8.82
N ASP A 115 -5.92 -6.05 8.74
CA ASP A 115 -4.59 -6.02 9.30
C ASP A 115 -3.54 -6.11 8.20
N GLY A 116 -2.56 -5.25 8.32
CA GLY A 116 -1.49 -5.17 7.35
C GLY A 116 -0.34 -4.33 7.84
N MET A 117 0.58 -4.08 6.91
CA MET A 117 1.73 -3.24 7.12
C MET A 117 2.08 -2.54 5.81
N TYR A 118 2.62 -1.34 5.93
CA TYR A 118 3.15 -0.60 4.80
C TYR A 118 4.62 -0.25 5.06
N GLN A 119 5.38 -0.13 3.99
CA GLN A 119 6.77 0.28 4.02
C GLN A 119 7.10 1.19 2.84
N GLY A 120 7.59 2.37 3.16
CA GLY A 120 8.28 3.24 2.23
C GLY A 120 9.70 2.72 1.98
N HIS A 121 10.03 2.49 0.72
CA HIS A 121 11.38 2.11 0.30
C HIS A 121 11.85 3.01 -0.85
N ILE A 122 13.16 3.15 -1.01
CA ILE A 122 13.73 3.76 -2.21
C ILE A 122 14.37 2.62 -3.00
N CYS A 123 13.79 2.28 -4.14
CA CYS A 123 14.49 1.49 -5.16
C CYS A 123 15.51 2.41 -5.85
N ALA A 124 16.60 2.77 -5.16
CA ALA A 124 17.74 3.45 -5.75
C ALA A 124 18.93 2.50 -5.70
N PHE A 125 19.34 2.00 -6.86
CA PHE A 125 20.71 1.56 -7.05
C PHE A 125 21.48 2.73 -7.64
N THR A 126 22.56 3.14 -6.99
CA THR A 126 23.46 4.15 -7.55
C THR A 126 24.25 3.49 -8.68
N ILE A 127 23.99 3.87 -9.93
CA ILE A 127 24.95 3.63 -11.01
C ILE A 127 26.05 4.68 -10.83
N SER A 128 27.12 4.33 -10.11
CA SER A 128 28.32 5.17 -10.11
C SER A 128 29.10 4.92 -11.39
N SER A 129 29.53 5.99 -12.06
CA SER A 129 30.51 5.92 -13.15
C SER A 129 31.92 5.65 -12.64
N THR A 130 32.13 5.65 -11.32
CA THR A 130 33.37 5.17 -10.70
C THR A 130 33.20 3.71 -10.29
N PRO A 131 34.00 2.77 -10.82
CA PRO A 131 33.90 1.38 -10.45
C PRO A 131 34.43 1.21 -9.01
N ASP A 132 33.54 0.85 -8.09
CA ASP A 132 33.92 0.30 -6.77
C ASP A 132 33.39 -1.14 -6.64
N PHE A 133 33.26 -1.82 -7.78
CA PHE A 133 33.01 -3.27 -7.84
C PHE A 133 34.24 -3.93 -8.47
N ASP A 134 35.03 -4.61 -7.63
CA ASP A 134 35.91 -5.68 -8.09
C ASP A 134 35.03 -6.81 -8.63
N VAL A 135 34.79 -6.81 -9.94
CA VAL A 135 34.28 -7.99 -10.63
C VAL A 135 35.42 -9.01 -10.67
N GLN A 136 35.48 -9.89 -9.67
CA GLN A 136 36.35 -11.06 -9.74
C GLN A 136 35.80 -12.03 -10.78
N LEU A 137 36.36 -11.98 -11.98
CA LEU A 137 36.24 -13.02 -12.98
C LEU A 137 37.01 -14.26 -12.49
N TYR A 138 36.28 -15.26 -12.00
CA TYR A 138 36.85 -16.58 -11.76
C TYR A 138 37.07 -17.26 -13.12
N THR A 139 38.32 -17.36 -13.56
CA THR A 139 38.70 -18.24 -14.65
C THR A 139 38.70 -19.68 -14.13
N LEU A 140 37.82 -20.52 -14.66
CA LEU A 140 37.87 -21.96 -14.44
C LEU A 140 39.16 -22.51 -15.09
N PRO A 141 39.95 -23.34 -14.37
CA PRO A 141 41.12 -23.96 -14.97
C PRO A 141 40.70 -24.91 -16.10
N LEU A 142 41.40 -24.83 -17.24
CA LEU A 142 41.21 -25.73 -18.37
C LEU A 142 41.51 -27.17 -17.94
N PRO A 143 40.69 -28.15 -18.37
CA PRO A 143 40.97 -29.56 -18.09
C PRO A 143 42.30 -29.97 -18.76
N PRO A 144 43.10 -30.84 -18.11
CA PRO A 144 44.35 -31.29 -18.68
C PRO A 144 44.09 -32.07 -19.97
N THR A 145 44.76 -31.68 -21.04
CA THR A 145 44.83 -32.44 -22.29
C THR A 145 45.68 -33.69 -22.06
N THR A 146 45.07 -34.87 -22.22
CA THR A 146 45.75 -36.16 -22.41
C THR A 146 46.42 -36.24 -23.76
#